data_AF-D4IQU0-F1
#
_entry.id   AF-D4IQU0-F1
#
_cell.length_a   1.000
_cell.length_b   1.000
_cell.length_c   1.000
_cell.angle_alpha   90.00
_cell.angle_beta   90.00
_cell.angle_gamma   90.00
#
_symmetry.space_group_name_H-M   'P 1'
#
loop_
_entity.id
_entity.type
_entity.pdbx_description
1 polymer ?
#
loop_
_entity_poly.entity_id
_entity_poly.type
_entity_poly.pdbx_seq_one_letter_code
_entity_poly.pdbx_strand_id
1 'polypeptide(L)'
;MKNILITLSFLLLLTSCEYLDVVPEGKATQDDIWKTTQQAEKYRYYMRTYMPNLIGYDWSPDQFAGDDMITGGVGTTYWFSSKSLIYGEENANVTYFGRWAPYSTSGGTNYDIYRGIRYAFYLLDNVYKVPAISPENAARYAGEAWYLIGYYHQLLLEYYGPIILVKRYIPNDAPDSEIFVPRSPYDECVKYIAECYDKAAELLPETVIDTELGLPTRMSALSYKARLLLYAASPLVNGNSDYVGFDNHDGTPLMNTTYDPEKWKKAMEAAAEAISVAEKFNSELGRQNFMLYTSADSSLPNDERGRRNYRDAFTKEHWNGLEFIEAKGDRGGCQTLQQLMGPRPIANNMSLGWKTTSVPTMEAVEMYYTKNGLPWEDDPETKDIDPYAYNAEAGTVNLHLYKEPRFYASVGYDRGTYEIDGKEITLYLRGGELHGSTLKETDEYQSCTGYLCQKWIPKASTYSIPSNSFSFYYYAYPYLRLPELYLSYAEADFEYNGSLSTQSLEYINLVRKRCGLPTFQASWALAGGIPTGQKLRKVLHQERSIEFLFEGRRFHDLRRWKEAPEVMNKQPRSWNRDGKTAEEFYQVIEANQGGRVRIFESPKSYWMAVPMSEINKNPNLVQNPGY
;
A
#
# COMPACT_ATOMS: atom_id res chain seq x y z
N MET A 1 40.12 -89.89 -4.88
CA MET A 1 38.76 -89.30 -4.89
C MET A 1 38.78 -88.10 -5.84
N LYS A 2 37.73 -87.99 -6.63
CA LYS A 2 37.62 -87.28 -7.90
C LYS A 2 37.56 -85.74 -7.77
N ASN A 3 38.30 -85.07 -8.67
CA ASN A 3 37.84 -84.00 -9.59
C ASN A 3 38.07 -82.49 -9.30
N ILE A 4 38.83 -81.89 -10.25
CA ILE A 4 38.67 -80.57 -10.94
C ILE A 4 39.29 -79.34 -10.23
N LEU A 5 40.49 -78.83 -10.63
CA LEU A 5 40.94 -78.07 -11.83
C LEU A 5 40.57 -76.56 -11.85
N ILE A 6 41.64 -75.72 -11.71
CA ILE A 6 42.04 -74.59 -12.60
C ILE A 6 41.22 -73.28 -12.53
N THR A 7 41.68 -72.05 -12.84
CA THR A 7 42.93 -71.24 -12.91
C THR A 7 42.50 -69.90 -13.56
N LEU A 8 43.11 -68.77 -13.20
CA LEU A 8 43.27 -67.47 -13.92
C LEU A 8 42.09 -66.71 -14.57
N SER A 9 41.93 -65.47 -14.08
CA SER A 9 42.04 -64.16 -14.78
C SER A 9 41.64 -63.95 -16.26
N PHE A 10 40.91 -62.84 -16.44
CA PHE A 10 41.09 -61.73 -17.41
C PHE A 10 40.03 -61.49 -18.51
N LEU A 11 39.73 -60.18 -18.68
CA LEU A 11 39.09 -59.43 -19.78
C LEU A 11 37.56 -59.29 -19.87
N LEU A 12 37.11 -58.05 -19.58
CA LEU A 12 36.29 -57.15 -20.42
C LEU A 12 35.20 -57.78 -21.31
N LEU A 13 33.95 -57.32 -21.15
CA LEU A 13 33.16 -56.59 -22.17
C LEU A 13 31.72 -56.27 -21.67
N LEU A 14 31.44 -54.96 -21.72
CA LEU A 14 30.16 -54.25 -21.90
C LEU A 14 28.90 -55.09 -22.19
N THR A 15 27.91 -55.00 -21.30
CA THR A 15 26.54 -54.63 -21.69
C THR A 15 25.99 -53.63 -20.67
N SER A 16 25.77 -52.40 -21.13
CA SER A 16 25.02 -51.38 -20.41
C SER A 16 23.58 -51.85 -20.26
N CYS A 17 23.14 -52.12 -19.04
CA CYS A 17 21.70 -52.12 -18.76
C CYS A 17 21.23 -50.66 -18.84
N GLU A 18 20.45 -50.35 -19.88
CA GLU A 18 19.51 -49.22 -19.91
C GLU A 18 18.49 -49.39 -18.78
N TYR A 19 18.86 -49.08 -17.55
CA TYR A 19 17.96 -49.14 -16.39
C TYR A 19 17.84 -47.81 -15.64
N LEU A 20 18.45 -46.73 -16.17
CA LEU A 20 18.46 -45.42 -15.53
C LEU A 20 17.60 -44.35 -16.22
N ASP A 21 16.89 -44.69 -17.31
CA ASP A 21 15.96 -43.79 -17.99
C ASP A 21 14.50 -44.29 -17.92
N VAL A 22 14.08 -44.78 -16.75
CA VAL A 22 12.64 -44.89 -16.47
C VAL A 22 12.23 -43.65 -15.67
N VAL A 23 11.91 -42.57 -16.39
CA VAL A 23 11.09 -41.50 -15.81
C VAL A 23 9.80 -42.18 -15.35
N PRO A 24 9.36 -42.05 -14.07
CA PRO A 24 8.14 -42.69 -13.61
C PRO A 24 6.97 -42.25 -14.50
N GLU A 25 6.32 -43.18 -15.18
CA GLU A 25 5.05 -42.92 -15.88
C GLU A 25 4.09 -42.28 -14.87
N GLY A 26 3.71 -41.02 -15.12
CA GLY A 26 2.73 -40.29 -14.32
C GLY A 26 3.22 -39.08 -13.52
N LYS A 27 4.47 -38.62 -13.67
CA LYS A 27 4.86 -37.29 -13.14
C LYS A 27 4.48 -36.19 -14.13
N ALA A 28 3.67 -35.23 -13.66
CA ALA A 28 3.35 -34.03 -14.44
C ALA A 28 4.64 -33.29 -14.83
N THR A 29 4.80 -32.96 -16.12
CA THR A 29 5.91 -32.16 -16.65
C THR A 29 5.53 -30.68 -16.75
N GLN A 30 6.49 -29.80 -17.03
CA GLN A 30 6.19 -28.38 -17.29
C GLN A 30 5.35 -28.21 -18.57
N ASP A 31 5.57 -29.05 -19.58
CA ASP A 31 4.78 -29.04 -20.81
C ASP A 31 3.31 -29.41 -20.57
N ASP A 32 3.04 -30.20 -19.53
CA ASP A 32 1.66 -30.54 -19.15
C ASP A 32 0.84 -29.32 -18.74
N ILE A 33 1.47 -28.20 -18.33
CA ILE A 33 0.76 -26.96 -17.98
C ILE A 33 0.03 -26.38 -19.20
N TRP A 34 0.56 -26.59 -20.41
CA TRP A 34 0.10 -25.95 -21.63
C TRP A 34 -0.74 -26.87 -22.52
N LYS A 35 -1.05 -28.09 -22.07
CA LYS A 35 -1.84 -29.06 -22.83
C LYS A 35 -3.33 -28.74 -22.89
N THR A 36 -3.87 -27.99 -21.92
CA THR A 36 -5.30 -27.66 -21.85
C THR A 36 -5.53 -26.23 -21.36
N THR A 37 -6.63 -25.61 -21.80
CA THR A 37 -7.08 -24.30 -21.33
C THR A 37 -7.22 -24.24 -19.80
N GLN A 38 -7.69 -25.33 -19.18
CA GLN A 38 -7.87 -25.39 -17.73
C GLN A 38 -6.53 -25.36 -16.97
N GLN A 39 -5.49 -26.01 -17.48
CA GLN A 39 -4.16 -25.98 -16.84
C GLN A 39 -3.49 -24.61 -17.02
N ALA A 40 -3.62 -24.01 -18.22
CA ALA A 40 -3.15 -22.65 -18.48
C ALA A 40 -3.85 -21.63 -17.57
N GLU A 41 -5.16 -21.79 -17.33
CA GLU A 41 -5.93 -20.96 -16.42
C GLU A 41 -5.47 -21.12 -14.95
N LYS A 42 -5.18 -22.34 -14.49
CA LYS A 42 -4.58 -22.54 -13.16
C LYS A 42 -3.24 -21.83 -13.02
N TYR A 43 -2.41 -21.89 -14.07
CA TYR A 43 -1.14 -21.18 -14.10
C TYR A 43 -1.32 -19.66 -14.03
N ARG A 44 -2.28 -19.12 -14.79
CA ARG A 44 -2.69 -17.70 -14.76
C ARG A 44 -2.95 -17.22 -13.33
N TYR A 45 -3.77 -17.92 -12.55
CA TYR A 45 -4.03 -17.55 -11.15
C TYR A 45 -2.80 -17.70 -10.25
N TYR A 46 -2.00 -18.74 -10.47
CA TYR A 46 -0.80 -19.00 -9.67
C TYR A 46 0.23 -17.87 -9.76
N MET A 47 0.42 -17.26 -10.95
CA MET A 47 1.37 -16.14 -11.11
C MET A 47 1.05 -14.95 -10.20
N ARG A 48 -0.23 -14.75 -9.84
CA ARG A 48 -0.68 -13.63 -9.00
C ARG A 48 -0.38 -13.82 -7.51
N THR A 49 -0.02 -15.04 -7.10
CA THR A 49 0.28 -15.36 -5.69
C THR A 49 1.54 -14.66 -5.19
N TYR A 50 2.40 -14.17 -6.10
CA TYR A 50 3.59 -13.39 -5.78
C TYR A 50 3.29 -11.91 -5.51
N MET A 51 2.06 -11.42 -5.76
CA MET A 51 1.67 -10.07 -5.39
C MET A 51 1.65 -9.91 -3.86
N PRO A 52 2.41 -8.96 -3.30
CA PRO A 52 2.43 -8.70 -1.87
C PRO A 52 1.05 -8.44 -1.29
N ASN A 53 0.84 -8.86 -0.05
CA ASN A 53 -0.39 -8.62 0.67
C ASN A 53 -0.27 -7.33 1.51
N LEU A 54 -0.72 -6.22 0.95
CA LEU A 54 -0.69 -4.90 1.59
C LEU A 54 -1.72 -4.73 2.73
N ILE A 55 -2.61 -5.71 2.95
CA ILE A 55 -3.59 -5.69 4.06
C ILE A 55 -2.91 -6.10 5.37
N GLY A 56 -1.93 -7.01 5.29
CA GLY A 56 -1.23 -7.54 6.45
C GLY A 56 -0.38 -6.47 7.12
N TYR A 57 -0.70 -6.17 8.38
CA TYR A 57 -0.03 -5.15 9.19
C TYR A 57 1.47 -5.41 9.41
N ASP A 58 1.88 -6.68 9.39
CA ASP A 58 3.24 -7.19 9.55
C ASP A 58 3.93 -7.48 8.20
N TRP A 59 3.18 -7.49 7.10
CA TRP A 59 3.62 -7.98 5.79
C TRP A 59 4.06 -6.90 4.81
N SER A 60 3.71 -5.65 5.10
CA SER A 60 4.12 -4.51 4.30
C SER A 60 4.44 -3.32 5.20
N PRO A 61 5.52 -2.57 4.93
CA PRO A 61 5.84 -1.39 5.71
C PRO A 61 4.84 -0.25 5.47
N ASP A 62 4.13 -0.29 4.35
CA ASP A 62 3.24 0.73 3.82
C ASP A 62 2.26 1.27 4.87
N GLN A 63 1.64 0.39 5.66
CA GLN A 63 0.62 0.78 6.63
C GLN A 63 1.15 1.48 7.89
N PHE A 64 2.39 1.22 8.30
CA PHE A 64 2.88 1.61 9.64
C PHE A 64 4.26 2.25 9.67
N ALA A 65 4.92 2.38 8.52
CA ALA A 65 6.19 3.09 8.36
C ALA A 65 6.02 4.48 7.73
N GLY A 66 4.78 4.98 7.66
CA GLY A 66 4.45 6.40 7.52
C GLY A 66 4.31 7.10 8.87
N ASP A 67 3.88 8.36 8.87
CA ASP A 67 3.58 9.14 10.07
C ASP A 67 2.10 9.09 10.46
N ASP A 68 1.27 8.26 9.82
CA ASP A 68 -0.19 8.22 9.99
C ASP A 68 -0.70 7.19 11.00
N MET A 69 -0.11 6.00 11.00
CA MET A 69 -0.43 4.93 11.97
C MET A 69 0.75 4.61 12.86
N ILE A 70 0.45 4.15 14.07
CA ILE A 70 1.46 3.73 15.04
C ILE A 70 0.95 2.56 15.87
N THR A 71 1.89 1.79 16.42
CA THR A 71 1.62 0.67 17.32
C THR A 71 2.27 0.90 18.68
N GLY A 72 1.78 0.22 19.73
CA GLY A 72 2.27 0.41 21.09
C GLY A 72 3.76 0.11 21.29
N GLY A 73 4.40 0.73 22.28
CA GLY A 73 5.85 0.67 22.50
C GLY A 73 6.42 -0.71 22.85
N VAL A 74 5.62 -1.59 23.47
CA VAL A 74 6.06 -2.92 23.94
C VAL A 74 6.25 -3.93 22.80
N GLY A 75 5.48 -3.78 21.71
CA GLY A 75 5.55 -4.70 20.57
C GLY A 75 6.91 -4.68 19.89
N THR A 76 7.56 -5.84 19.76
CA THR A 76 8.87 -5.93 19.10
C THR A 76 8.74 -5.93 17.58
N THR A 77 9.86 -5.73 16.89
CA THR A 77 9.96 -5.77 15.42
C THR A 77 9.59 -7.14 14.85
N TYR A 78 9.60 -8.20 15.66
CA TYR A 78 9.10 -9.52 15.26
C TYR A 78 7.59 -9.52 14.98
N TRP A 79 6.80 -8.79 15.78
CA TRP A 79 5.34 -8.70 15.60
C TRP A 79 4.92 -7.49 14.77
N PHE A 80 5.76 -6.46 14.73
CA PHE A 80 5.50 -5.21 14.00
C PHE A 80 6.71 -4.87 13.13
N SER A 81 6.92 -5.63 12.05
CA SER A 81 8.09 -5.52 11.16
C SER A 81 8.36 -4.10 10.64
N SER A 82 7.32 -3.28 10.45
CA SER A 82 7.46 -1.88 10.02
C SER A 82 8.31 -1.03 10.98
N LYS A 83 8.41 -1.46 12.24
CA LYS A 83 9.29 -0.85 13.25
C LYS A 83 10.76 -0.90 12.84
N SER A 84 11.18 -1.86 12.02
CA SER A 84 12.56 -1.96 11.57
C SER A 84 12.99 -0.75 10.76
N LEU A 85 12.08 -0.25 9.91
CA LEU A 85 12.32 0.90 9.03
C LEU A 85 12.25 2.23 9.79
N ILE A 86 11.36 2.35 10.77
CA ILE A 86 11.18 3.61 11.51
C ILE A 86 12.22 3.77 12.62
N TYR A 87 12.79 2.70 13.17
CA TYR A 87 13.75 2.75 14.29
C TYR A 87 15.18 2.39 13.88
N GLY A 88 15.48 2.38 12.57
CA GLY A 88 16.86 2.21 12.07
C GLY A 88 17.45 0.82 12.27
N GLU A 89 16.61 -0.23 12.31
CA GLU A 89 17.06 -1.63 12.50
C GLU A 89 17.42 -2.32 11.16
N GLU A 90 17.08 -1.72 10.02
CA GLU A 90 17.36 -2.25 8.67
C GLU A 90 18.80 -1.97 8.20
N ASN A 91 19.46 -3.00 7.65
CA ASN A 91 20.73 -2.90 6.92
C ASN A 91 20.87 -4.03 5.89
N ALA A 92 21.95 -4.03 5.10
CA ALA A 92 22.14 -5.01 4.03
C ALA A 92 22.20 -6.48 4.50
N ASN A 93 22.53 -6.74 5.78
CA ASN A 93 22.55 -8.09 6.35
C ASN A 93 21.24 -8.43 7.11
N VAL A 94 20.49 -7.43 7.56
CA VAL A 94 19.27 -7.59 8.34
C VAL A 94 18.14 -6.82 7.67
N THR A 95 17.25 -7.56 7.02
CA THR A 95 16.01 -7.02 6.47
C THR A 95 14.80 -7.80 6.95
N TYR A 96 13.69 -7.09 7.19
CA TYR A 96 12.39 -7.66 7.58
C TYR A 96 11.41 -7.80 6.41
N PHE A 97 11.72 -7.22 5.25
CA PHE A 97 10.86 -7.29 4.07
C PHE A 97 11.68 -7.78 2.86
N GLY A 98 11.69 -9.09 2.65
CA GLY A 98 12.35 -9.72 1.52
C GLY A 98 11.52 -9.57 0.25
N ARG A 99 11.97 -8.73 -0.69
CA ARG A 99 11.32 -8.55 -2.00
C ARG A 99 12.29 -8.72 -3.16
N TRP A 100 13.52 -8.23 -3.01
CA TRP A 100 14.60 -8.49 -3.97
C TRP A 100 14.96 -9.99 -4.01
N ALA A 101 14.90 -10.65 -2.85
CA ALA A 101 15.16 -12.06 -2.68
C ALA A 101 14.04 -12.71 -1.86
N PRO A 102 13.78 -14.02 -2.03
CA PRO A 102 12.69 -14.73 -1.37
C PRO A 102 12.98 -15.05 0.11
N TYR A 103 13.77 -14.25 0.80
CA TYR A 103 14.09 -14.42 2.21
C TYR A 103 14.42 -13.09 2.88
N SER A 104 14.21 -13.07 4.19
CA SER A 104 14.51 -11.99 5.12
C SER A 104 15.27 -12.61 6.28
N THR A 105 16.42 -12.05 6.63
CA THR A 105 17.30 -12.60 7.68
C THR A 105 16.60 -12.64 9.03
N SER A 106 15.68 -11.72 9.29
CA SER A 106 14.95 -11.63 10.56
C SER A 106 13.73 -12.55 10.66
N GLY A 107 13.42 -13.32 9.62
CA GLY A 107 12.20 -14.15 9.57
C GLY A 107 10.92 -13.36 9.30
N GLY A 108 11.04 -12.16 8.73
CA GLY A 108 9.91 -11.33 8.29
C GLY A 108 9.25 -11.84 7.00
N THR A 109 8.60 -10.93 6.27
CA THR A 109 7.79 -11.29 5.11
C THR A 109 8.60 -11.37 3.84
N ASN A 110 8.35 -12.41 3.04
CA ASN A 110 9.12 -12.71 1.84
C ASN A 110 8.22 -12.88 0.63
N TYR A 111 8.52 -12.17 -0.45
CA TYR A 111 7.90 -12.30 -1.76
C TYR A 111 8.98 -12.54 -2.81
N ASP A 112 8.86 -13.63 -3.57
CA ASP A 112 9.79 -13.93 -4.67
C ASP A 112 9.37 -13.17 -5.94
N ILE A 113 9.65 -11.87 -5.98
CA ILE A 113 9.15 -10.98 -7.02
C ILE A 113 9.75 -11.32 -8.39
N TYR A 114 11.06 -11.59 -8.47
CA TYR A 114 11.71 -12.00 -9.72
C TYR A 114 11.21 -13.36 -10.23
N ARG A 115 10.83 -14.30 -9.35
CA ARG A 115 10.16 -15.54 -9.78
C ARG A 115 8.78 -15.27 -10.38
N GLY A 116 8.02 -14.35 -9.79
CA GLY A 116 6.76 -13.88 -10.36
C GLY A 116 6.93 -13.35 -11.78
N ILE A 117 7.96 -12.53 -12.02
CA ILE A 117 8.32 -12.01 -13.35
C ILE A 117 8.67 -13.15 -14.32
N ARG A 118 9.53 -14.09 -13.91
CA ARG A 118 9.91 -15.24 -14.75
C ARG A 118 8.70 -16.05 -15.17
N TYR A 119 7.78 -16.32 -14.26
CA TYR A 119 6.56 -17.07 -14.55
C TYR A 119 5.61 -16.33 -15.48
N ALA A 120 5.51 -15.01 -15.36
CA ALA A 120 4.77 -14.20 -16.31
C ALA A 120 5.34 -14.30 -17.74
N PHE A 121 6.67 -14.26 -17.91
CA PHE A 121 7.27 -14.51 -19.22
C PHE A 121 7.06 -15.94 -19.72
N TYR A 122 7.12 -16.92 -18.82
CA TYR A 122 6.85 -18.30 -19.19
C TYR A 122 5.41 -18.49 -19.69
N LEU A 123 4.43 -17.75 -19.15
CA LEU A 123 3.08 -17.69 -19.74
C LEU A 123 3.11 -17.07 -21.14
N LEU A 124 3.77 -15.93 -21.32
CA LEU A 124 3.81 -15.24 -22.62
C LEU A 124 4.40 -16.13 -23.73
N ASP A 125 5.44 -16.92 -23.41
CA ASP A 125 6.08 -17.81 -24.37
C ASP A 125 5.19 -19.00 -24.79
N ASN A 126 4.13 -19.32 -24.03
CA ASN A 126 3.38 -20.57 -24.19
C ASN A 126 1.87 -20.41 -24.39
N VAL A 127 1.25 -19.32 -23.92
CA VAL A 127 -0.22 -19.21 -23.87
C VAL A 127 -0.90 -19.33 -25.23
N TYR A 128 -0.28 -18.79 -26.29
CA TYR A 128 -0.80 -18.89 -27.66
C TYR A 128 -0.61 -20.27 -28.30
N LYS A 129 0.15 -21.16 -27.66
CA LYS A 129 0.38 -22.55 -28.12
C LYS A 129 -0.61 -23.53 -27.50
N VAL A 130 -1.42 -23.10 -26.53
CA VAL A 130 -2.36 -23.97 -25.83
C VAL A 130 -3.46 -24.45 -26.79
N PRO A 131 -3.68 -25.76 -26.94
CA PRO A 131 -4.75 -26.27 -27.79
C PRO A 131 -6.13 -25.79 -27.32
N ALA A 132 -6.98 -25.39 -28.27
CA ALA A 132 -8.38 -25.00 -28.05
C ALA A 132 -8.61 -23.79 -27.11
N ILE A 133 -7.57 -23.01 -26.78
CA ILE A 133 -7.76 -21.68 -26.18
C ILE A 133 -8.33 -20.73 -27.24
N SER A 134 -9.30 -19.89 -26.88
CA SER A 134 -9.77 -18.86 -27.80
C SER A 134 -8.72 -17.76 -27.95
N PRO A 135 -8.64 -17.08 -29.12
CA PRO A 135 -7.73 -15.95 -29.31
C PRO A 135 -7.93 -14.85 -28.25
N GLU A 136 -9.17 -14.60 -27.86
CA GLU A 136 -9.54 -13.59 -26.85
C GLU A 136 -9.02 -13.97 -25.47
N ASN A 137 -9.16 -15.24 -25.07
CA ASN A 137 -8.65 -15.72 -23.78
C ASN A 137 -7.12 -15.74 -23.76
N ALA A 138 -6.47 -16.17 -24.85
CA ALA A 138 -5.02 -16.14 -24.96
C ALA A 138 -4.47 -14.70 -24.88
N ALA A 139 -5.11 -13.76 -25.59
CA ALA A 139 -4.78 -12.34 -25.53
C ALA A 139 -4.96 -11.77 -24.11
N ARG A 140 -6.09 -12.05 -23.47
CA ARG A 140 -6.34 -11.62 -22.09
C ARG A 140 -5.28 -12.15 -21.13
N TYR A 141 -4.97 -13.45 -21.18
CA TYR A 141 -3.98 -14.07 -20.30
C TYR A 141 -2.57 -13.47 -20.52
N ALA A 142 -2.23 -13.16 -21.77
CA ALA A 142 -1.01 -12.44 -22.09
C ALA A 142 -1.03 -11.00 -21.54
N GLY A 143 -2.17 -10.29 -21.61
CA GLY A 143 -2.36 -8.99 -20.99
C GLY A 143 -2.16 -9.00 -19.47
N GLU A 144 -2.68 -10.03 -18.79
CA GLU A 144 -2.48 -10.22 -17.36
C GLU A 144 -1.00 -10.49 -17.02
N ALA A 145 -0.30 -11.27 -17.83
CA ALA A 145 1.14 -11.48 -17.66
C ALA A 145 1.92 -10.17 -17.86
N TRP A 146 1.62 -9.36 -18.87
CA TRP A 146 2.25 -8.05 -19.06
C TRP A 146 1.98 -7.10 -17.89
N TYR A 147 0.75 -7.09 -17.37
CA TYR A 147 0.41 -6.33 -16.16
C TYR A 147 1.25 -6.78 -14.96
N LEU A 148 1.36 -8.09 -14.73
CA LEU A 148 2.15 -8.64 -13.62
C LEU A 148 3.64 -8.36 -13.78
N ILE A 149 4.18 -8.41 -15.01
CA ILE A 149 5.58 -8.02 -15.28
C ILE A 149 5.79 -6.56 -14.89
N GLY A 150 4.91 -5.65 -15.33
CA GLY A 150 4.96 -4.24 -14.94
C GLY A 150 4.86 -4.06 -13.42
N TYR A 151 3.86 -4.67 -12.80
CA TYR A 151 3.58 -4.59 -11.36
C TYR A 151 4.74 -5.08 -10.49
N TYR A 152 5.34 -6.23 -10.83
CA TYR A 152 6.45 -6.78 -10.08
C TYR A 152 7.72 -5.94 -10.20
N HIS A 153 8.01 -5.41 -11.39
CA HIS A 153 9.13 -4.47 -11.54
C HIS A 153 8.83 -3.14 -10.82
N GLN A 154 7.61 -2.62 -10.88
CA GLN A 154 7.23 -1.40 -10.15
C GLN A 154 7.40 -1.57 -8.64
N LEU A 155 6.99 -2.70 -8.07
CA LEU A 155 7.22 -2.98 -6.64
C LEU A 155 8.71 -2.94 -6.30
N LEU A 156 9.55 -3.61 -7.08
CA LEU A 156 11.01 -3.56 -6.85
C LEU A 156 11.53 -2.13 -6.95
N LEU A 157 11.07 -1.36 -7.95
CA LEU A 157 11.47 0.03 -8.17
C LEU A 157 11.06 0.94 -7.01
N GLU A 158 9.85 0.78 -6.47
CA GLU A 158 9.31 1.58 -5.37
C GLU A 158 10.05 1.34 -4.04
N TYR A 159 10.56 0.13 -3.78
CA TYR A 159 11.28 -0.16 -2.54
C TYR A 159 12.80 -0.03 -2.65
N TYR A 160 13.41 -0.33 -3.81
CA TYR A 160 14.87 -0.39 -3.96
C TYR A 160 15.45 0.69 -4.88
N GLY A 161 14.63 1.50 -5.56
CA GLY A 161 15.10 2.39 -6.60
C GLY A 161 15.49 1.60 -7.86
N PRO A 162 16.56 1.96 -8.59
CA PRO A 162 17.03 1.26 -9.80
C PRO A 162 17.08 -0.27 -9.64
N ILE A 163 16.66 -1.06 -10.61
CA ILE A 163 16.55 -2.54 -10.46
C ILE A 163 17.14 -3.28 -11.65
N ILE A 164 17.26 -4.60 -11.57
CA ILE A 164 17.50 -5.43 -12.75
C ILE A 164 16.21 -5.49 -13.57
N LEU A 165 16.28 -5.17 -14.86
CA LEU A 165 15.17 -5.36 -15.78
C LEU A 165 15.23 -6.73 -16.44
N VAL A 166 14.24 -7.58 -16.13
CA VAL A 166 14.03 -8.85 -16.81
C VAL A 166 13.05 -8.64 -17.95
N LYS A 167 13.52 -8.83 -19.19
CA LYS A 167 12.76 -8.51 -20.42
C LYS A 167 12.34 -9.73 -21.23
N ARG A 168 12.58 -10.94 -20.71
CA ARG A 168 12.26 -12.22 -21.33
C ARG A 168 12.25 -13.34 -20.30
N TYR A 169 11.83 -14.53 -20.72
CA TYR A 169 12.04 -15.74 -19.95
C TYR A 169 13.55 -16.03 -19.84
N ILE A 170 14.00 -16.38 -18.62
CA ILE A 170 15.36 -16.81 -18.32
C ILE A 170 15.25 -18.20 -17.68
N PRO A 171 15.78 -19.25 -18.32
CA PRO A 171 15.75 -20.60 -17.77
C PRO A 171 16.71 -20.74 -16.57
N ASN A 172 16.51 -21.79 -15.75
CA ASN A 172 17.30 -22.00 -14.52
C ASN A 172 18.79 -22.29 -14.79
N ASP A 173 19.10 -22.81 -15.99
CA ASP A 173 20.42 -23.18 -16.47
C ASP A 173 21.00 -22.14 -17.45
N ALA A 174 20.41 -20.93 -17.49
CA ALA A 174 20.97 -19.83 -18.27
C ALA A 174 22.41 -19.54 -17.84
N PRO A 175 23.29 -19.14 -18.78
CA PRO A 175 24.67 -18.82 -18.43
C PRO A 175 24.73 -17.61 -17.49
N ASP A 176 25.75 -17.60 -16.63
CA ASP A 176 25.98 -16.53 -15.63
C ASP A 176 25.92 -15.12 -16.21
N SER A 177 26.38 -14.91 -17.45
CA SER A 177 26.32 -13.61 -18.13
C SER A 177 24.90 -13.10 -18.41
N GLU A 178 23.90 -13.98 -18.43
CA GLU A 178 22.49 -13.62 -18.58
C GLU A 178 21.78 -13.44 -17.23
N ILE A 179 22.32 -14.01 -16.14
CA ILE A 179 21.73 -13.97 -14.80
C ILE A 179 22.34 -12.84 -13.97
N PHE A 180 23.67 -12.71 -14.00
CA PHE A 180 24.44 -11.75 -13.21
C PHE A 180 24.62 -10.43 -13.96
N VAL A 181 23.51 -9.73 -14.19
CA VAL A 181 23.49 -8.42 -14.87
C VAL A 181 23.48 -7.26 -13.87
N PRO A 182 24.01 -6.08 -14.24
CA PRO A 182 23.95 -4.89 -13.37
C PRO A 182 22.53 -4.33 -13.28
N ARG A 183 22.35 -3.34 -12.39
CA ARG A 183 21.09 -2.58 -12.28
C ARG A 183 20.93 -1.70 -13.52
N SER A 184 19.68 -1.48 -13.95
CA SER A 184 19.36 -0.54 -15.01
C SER A 184 19.07 0.85 -14.43
N PRO A 185 19.39 1.95 -15.15
CA PRO A 185 19.04 3.31 -14.71
C PRO A 185 17.54 3.48 -14.41
N TYR A 186 17.21 4.31 -13.40
CA TYR A 186 15.84 4.50 -12.93
C TYR A 186 14.86 4.86 -14.07
N ASP A 187 15.24 5.81 -14.93
CA ASP A 187 14.40 6.27 -16.03
C ASP A 187 14.19 5.18 -17.11
N GLU A 188 15.15 4.26 -17.27
CA GLU A 188 14.98 3.08 -18.13
C GLU A 188 14.01 2.07 -17.50
N CYS A 189 14.08 1.89 -16.17
CA CYS A 189 13.11 1.06 -15.45
C CYS A 189 11.70 1.61 -15.61
N VAL A 190 11.51 2.91 -15.35
CA VAL A 190 10.21 3.59 -15.52
C VAL A 190 9.67 3.41 -16.93
N LYS A 191 10.51 3.66 -17.95
CA LYS A 191 10.10 3.50 -19.35
C LYS A 191 9.64 2.07 -19.65
N TYR A 192 10.43 1.08 -19.28
CA TYR A 192 10.11 -0.32 -19.57
C TYR A 192 8.83 -0.78 -18.83
N ILE A 193 8.67 -0.39 -17.58
CA ILE A 193 7.47 -0.72 -16.80
C ILE A 193 6.22 -0.06 -17.42
N ALA A 194 6.31 1.20 -17.84
CA ALA A 194 5.22 1.87 -18.55
C ALA A 194 4.85 1.15 -19.86
N GLU A 195 5.85 0.71 -20.64
CA GLU A 195 5.63 -0.09 -21.85
C GLU A 195 4.96 -1.44 -21.55
N CYS A 196 5.27 -2.08 -20.41
CA CYS A 196 4.56 -3.28 -19.97
C CYS A 196 3.09 -3.01 -19.69
N TYR A 197 2.77 -1.88 -19.04
CA TYR A 197 1.39 -1.49 -18.80
C TYR A 197 0.64 -1.10 -20.07
N ASP A 198 1.31 -0.47 -21.05
CA ASP A 198 0.71 -0.16 -22.35
C ASP A 198 0.31 -1.46 -23.09
N LYS A 199 1.22 -2.44 -23.16
CA LYS A 199 0.93 -3.76 -23.72
C LYS A 199 -0.20 -4.47 -22.98
N ALA A 200 -0.23 -4.36 -21.66
CA ALA A 200 -1.32 -4.92 -20.86
C ALA A 200 -2.66 -4.24 -21.18
N ALA A 201 -2.69 -2.91 -21.24
CA ALA A 201 -3.90 -2.13 -21.50
C ALA A 201 -4.50 -2.40 -22.89
N GLU A 202 -3.69 -2.76 -23.89
CA GLU A 202 -4.15 -3.19 -25.22
C GLU A 202 -4.89 -4.53 -25.21
N LEU A 203 -4.53 -5.42 -24.28
CA LEU A 203 -4.99 -6.81 -24.25
C LEU A 203 -6.03 -7.10 -23.15
N LEU A 204 -6.07 -6.26 -22.11
CA LEU A 204 -6.96 -6.43 -20.97
C LEU A 204 -8.36 -5.85 -21.25
N PRO A 205 -9.42 -6.47 -20.70
CA PRO A 205 -10.77 -5.95 -20.85
C PRO A 205 -10.98 -4.68 -20.02
N GLU A 206 -11.97 -3.86 -20.40
CA GLU A 206 -12.36 -2.67 -19.62
C GLU A 206 -12.99 -3.03 -18.27
N THR A 207 -13.79 -4.09 -18.24
CA THR A 207 -14.47 -4.60 -17.04
C THR A 207 -14.34 -6.12 -16.95
N VAL A 208 -14.63 -6.66 -15.78
CA VAL A 208 -14.68 -8.11 -15.52
C VAL A 208 -16.02 -8.49 -14.90
N ILE A 209 -16.39 -9.76 -15.04
CA ILE A 209 -17.58 -10.32 -14.40
C ILE A 209 -17.33 -10.56 -12.90
N ASP A 210 -18.42 -10.74 -12.13
CA ASP A 210 -18.38 -10.88 -10.67
C ASP A 210 -17.43 -11.98 -10.15
N THR A 211 -17.35 -13.13 -10.85
CA THR A 211 -16.46 -14.24 -10.45
C THR A 211 -14.98 -13.97 -10.72
N GLU A 212 -14.68 -12.91 -11.47
CA GLU A 212 -13.34 -12.51 -11.87
C GLU A 212 -12.91 -11.19 -11.22
N LEU A 213 -13.71 -10.67 -10.28
CA LEU A 213 -13.36 -9.46 -9.54
C LEU A 213 -11.99 -9.61 -8.85
N GLY A 214 -11.24 -8.52 -8.89
CA GLY A 214 -9.85 -8.50 -8.47
C GLY A 214 -8.88 -8.96 -9.55
N LEU A 215 -9.29 -9.42 -10.74
CA LEU A 215 -8.37 -9.58 -11.88
C LEU A 215 -8.06 -8.23 -12.53
N PRO A 216 -6.84 -8.04 -13.06
CA PRO A 216 -6.45 -6.76 -13.62
C PRO A 216 -7.23 -6.47 -14.90
N THR A 217 -7.55 -5.20 -15.08
CA THR A 217 -8.28 -4.66 -16.25
C THR A 217 -7.41 -3.67 -16.99
N ARG A 218 -7.89 -3.18 -18.14
CA ARG A 218 -7.31 -2.02 -18.82
C ARG A 218 -7.16 -0.83 -17.87
N MET A 219 -8.18 -0.61 -17.01
CA MET A 219 -8.14 0.42 -15.97
C MET A 219 -7.00 0.18 -14.98
N SER A 220 -6.81 -1.05 -14.50
CA SER A 220 -5.72 -1.40 -13.58
C SER A 220 -4.35 -1.05 -14.19
N ALA A 221 -4.10 -1.44 -15.44
CA ALA A 221 -2.83 -1.20 -16.12
C ALA A 221 -2.53 0.31 -16.28
N LEU A 222 -3.48 1.08 -16.82
CA LEU A 222 -3.30 2.52 -17.02
C LEU A 222 -3.15 3.28 -15.68
N SER A 223 -3.85 2.82 -14.64
CA SER A 223 -3.77 3.46 -13.32
C SER A 223 -2.43 3.24 -12.63
N TYR A 224 -1.87 2.03 -12.71
CA TYR A 224 -0.51 1.78 -12.19
C TYR A 224 0.55 2.52 -12.99
N LYS A 225 0.40 2.63 -14.33
CA LYS A 225 1.23 3.51 -15.16
C LYS A 225 1.16 4.97 -14.70
N ALA A 226 -0.04 5.50 -14.41
CA ALA A 226 -0.20 6.85 -13.90
C ALA A 226 0.53 7.06 -12.55
N ARG A 227 0.40 6.10 -11.61
CA ARG A 227 1.14 6.12 -10.34
C ARG A 227 2.65 6.11 -10.56
N LEU A 228 3.15 5.20 -11.41
CA LEU A 228 4.56 5.08 -11.74
C LEU A 228 5.13 6.40 -12.25
N LEU A 229 4.43 7.05 -13.19
CA LEU A 229 4.88 8.28 -13.81
C LEU A 229 4.83 9.46 -12.84
N LEU A 230 3.81 9.54 -11.98
CA LEU A 230 3.78 10.53 -10.89
C LEU A 230 4.99 10.37 -9.96
N TYR A 231 5.35 9.12 -9.64
CA TYR A 231 6.45 8.82 -8.73
C TYR A 231 7.79 9.17 -9.38
N ALA A 232 7.94 8.86 -10.67
CA ALA A 232 9.11 9.21 -11.46
C ALA A 232 9.28 10.72 -11.68
N ALA A 233 8.19 11.50 -11.64
CA ALA A 233 8.23 12.96 -11.72
C ALA A 233 8.58 13.65 -10.39
N SER A 234 8.43 12.93 -9.27
CA SER A 234 8.51 13.47 -7.92
C SER A 234 9.96 13.83 -7.49
N PRO A 235 10.14 14.77 -6.53
CA PRO A 235 11.44 15.29 -6.11
C PRO A 235 12.48 14.24 -5.70
N LEU A 236 12.05 13.06 -5.24
CA LEU A 236 12.97 11.99 -4.84
C LEU A 236 13.90 11.58 -5.99
N VAL A 237 13.39 11.45 -7.21
CA VAL A 237 14.10 10.84 -8.36
C VAL A 237 14.15 11.75 -9.60
N ASN A 238 13.68 12.99 -9.48
CA ASN A 238 13.67 13.97 -10.57
C ASN A 238 14.46 15.23 -10.15
N GLY A 239 15.77 15.23 -10.40
CA GLY A 239 16.63 16.38 -10.03
C GLY A 239 17.27 16.31 -8.64
N ASN A 240 17.31 15.13 -8.02
CA ASN A 240 17.83 14.97 -6.67
C ASN A 240 19.36 14.84 -6.65
N SER A 241 20.06 15.84 -6.09
CA SER A 241 21.52 15.84 -5.98
C SER A 241 22.09 14.81 -5.01
N ASP A 242 21.27 14.22 -4.12
CA ASP A 242 21.73 13.21 -3.16
C ASP A 242 22.21 11.91 -3.83
N TYR A 243 21.95 11.74 -5.14
CA TYR A 243 22.34 10.58 -5.92
C TYR A 243 23.50 10.83 -6.89
N VAL A 244 24.21 11.94 -6.76
CA VAL A 244 25.46 12.16 -7.52
C VAL A 244 26.48 11.08 -7.13
N GLY A 245 27.05 10.42 -8.14
CA GLY A 245 28.01 9.32 -7.95
C GLY A 245 27.38 7.98 -7.58
N PHE A 246 26.05 7.87 -7.63
CA PHE A 246 25.38 6.58 -7.52
C PHE A 246 25.35 5.87 -8.88
N ASP A 247 26.45 5.18 -9.16
CA ASP A 247 26.74 4.58 -10.46
C ASP A 247 26.95 3.06 -10.32
N ASN A 248 26.72 2.32 -11.40
CA ASN A 248 27.21 0.95 -11.54
C ASN A 248 28.76 0.94 -11.57
N HIS A 249 29.36 -0.24 -11.40
CA HIS A 249 30.82 -0.43 -11.48
C HIS A 249 31.43 -0.01 -12.83
N ASP A 250 30.63 0.01 -13.90
CA ASP A 250 31.03 0.46 -15.24
C ASP A 250 30.92 1.99 -15.45
N GLY A 251 30.49 2.73 -14.42
CA GLY A 251 30.30 4.18 -14.45
C GLY A 251 28.94 4.61 -15.01
N THR A 252 28.03 3.69 -15.32
CA THR A 252 26.66 4.03 -15.74
C THR A 252 25.89 4.64 -14.56
N PRO A 253 25.38 5.88 -14.67
CA PRO A 253 24.62 6.50 -13.59
C PRO A 253 23.26 5.84 -13.42
N LEU A 254 22.89 5.54 -12.18
CA LEU A 254 21.64 4.85 -11.88
C LEU A 254 20.46 5.79 -11.63
N MET A 255 20.73 7.06 -11.30
CA MET A 255 19.71 8.09 -11.04
C MET A 255 19.99 9.34 -11.85
N ASN A 256 18.93 9.96 -12.39
CA ASN A 256 19.03 11.24 -13.07
C ASN A 256 18.93 12.39 -12.05
N THR A 257 20.03 13.11 -11.88
CA THR A 257 20.14 14.23 -10.93
C THR A 257 19.77 15.59 -11.54
N THR A 258 19.35 15.61 -12.82
CA THR A 258 18.84 16.81 -13.49
C THR A 258 17.31 16.83 -13.46
N TYR A 259 16.73 17.94 -13.03
CA TYR A 259 15.28 18.12 -13.01
C TYR A 259 14.71 18.20 -14.43
N ASP A 260 13.67 17.41 -14.70
CA ASP A 260 12.91 17.40 -15.95
C ASP A 260 11.42 17.74 -15.67
N PRO A 261 10.93 18.93 -16.06
CA PRO A 261 9.53 19.28 -15.89
C PRO A 261 8.58 18.45 -16.76
N GLU A 262 9.04 17.89 -17.88
CA GLU A 262 8.18 17.09 -18.78
C GLU A 262 7.73 15.77 -18.14
N LYS A 263 8.40 15.31 -17.07
CA LYS A 263 7.92 14.15 -16.29
C LYS A 263 6.56 14.44 -15.63
N TRP A 264 6.32 15.67 -15.16
CA TRP A 264 5.02 16.05 -14.59
C TRP A 264 3.92 16.08 -15.64
N LYS A 265 4.21 16.59 -16.84
CA LYS A 265 3.28 16.54 -17.96
C LYS A 265 2.90 15.10 -18.32
N LYS A 266 3.87 14.19 -18.43
CA LYS A 266 3.61 12.76 -18.70
C LYS A 266 2.77 12.11 -17.60
N ALA A 267 3.01 12.45 -16.34
CA ALA A 267 2.21 11.98 -15.21
C ALA A 267 0.76 12.49 -15.28
N MET A 268 0.57 13.78 -15.60
CA MET A 268 -0.74 14.40 -15.79
C MET A 268 -1.50 13.73 -16.95
N GLU A 269 -0.85 13.54 -18.11
CA GLU A 269 -1.44 12.89 -19.29
C GLU A 269 -1.81 11.42 -19.00
N ALA A 270 -0.97 10.67 -18.29
CA ALA A 270 -1.27 9.29 -17.93
C ALA A 270 -2.43 9.17 -16.93
N ALA A 271 -2.52 10.10 -15.96
CA ALA A 271 -3.68 10.17 -15.07
C ALA A 271 -4.96 10.49 -15.85
N ALA A 272 -4.92 11.44 -16.79
CA ALA A 272 -6.05 11.78 -17.66
C ALA A 272 -6.50 10.60 -18.53
N GLU A 273 -5.54 9.86 -19.11
CA GLU A 273 -5.81 8.65 -19.89
C GLU A 273 -6.56 7.60 -19.05
N ALA A 274 -6.08 7.32 -17.83
CA ALA A 274 -6.75 6.39 -16.93
C ALA A 274 -8.16 6.89 -16.51
N ILE A 275 -8.31 8.19 -16.19
CA ILE A 275 -9.61 8.78 -15.84
C ILE A 275 -10.61 8.67 -16.98
N SER A 276 -10.18 8.82 -18.25
CA SER A 276 -11.07 8.66 -19.40
C SER A 276 -11.72 7.26 -19.48
N VAL A 277 -11.00 6.23 -19.03
CA VAL A 277 -11.54 4.86 -18.93
C VAL A 277 -12.56 4.75 -17.80
N ALA A 278 -12.31 5.42 -16.67
CA ALA A 278 -13.25 5.48 -15.56
C ALA A 278 -14.58 6.13 -15.97
N GLU A 279 -14.51 7.27 -16.67
CA GLU A 279 -15.67 8.10 -17.03
C GLU A 279 -16.51 7.55 -18.18
N LYS A 280 -15.97 6.61 -18.96
CA LYS A 280 -16.69 6.00 -20.09
C LYS A 280 -17.99 5.34 -19.62
N PHE A 281 -19.10 5.71 -20.26
CA PHE A 281 -20.41 5.12 -19.98
C PHE A 281 -20.45 3.67 -20.44
N ASN A 282 -20.90 2.79 -19.55
CA ASN A 282 -21.08 1.37 -19.79
C ASN A 282 -22.57 1.06 -19.80
N SER A 283 -23.11 0.70 -20.98
CA SER A 283 -24.52 0.41 -21.17
C SER A 283 -24.99 -0.83 -20.42
N GLU A 284 -24.10 -1.79 -20.15
CA GLU A 284 -24.43 -3.01 -19.40
C GLU A 284 -24.60 -2.70 -17.90
N LEU A 285 -23.77 -1.78 -17.38
CA LEU A 285 -23.85 -1.34 -15.98
C LEU A 285 -24.88 -0.21 -15.77
N GLY A 286 -25.28 0.49 -16.83
CA GLY A 286 -26.15 1.67 -16.74
C GLY A 286 -25.50 2.90 -16.08
N ARG A 287 -24.16 2.92 -16.01
CA ARG A 287 -23.34 3.95 -15.34
C ARG A 287 -21.94 4.04 -15.97
N GLN A 288 -21.10 4.96 -15.51
CA GLN A 288 -19.68 4.95 -15.84
C GLN A 288 -18.99 3.66 -15.35
N ASN A 289 -17.90 3.26 -16.01
CA ASN A 289 -17.10 2.09 -15.62
C ASN A 289 -16.69 2.16 -14.14
N PHE A 290 -16.19 3.31 -13.69
CA PHE A 290 -15.81 3.57 -12.30
C PHE A 290 -16.36 4.93 -11.84
N MET A 291 -16.70 5.04 -10.56
CA MET A 291 -17.22 6.27 -9.96
C MET A 291 -16.92 6.31 -8.46
N LEU A 292 -16.93 7.51 -7.87
CA LEU A 292 -16.76 7.63 -6.43
C LEU A 292 -17.91 6.96 -5.69
N TYR A 293 -17.56 6.22 -4.64
CA TYR A 293 -18.54 5.45 -3.88
C TYR A 293 -19.49 6.39 -3.14
N THR A 294 -20.79 6.15 -3.33
CA THR A 294 -21.88 6.83 -2.62
C THR A 294 -22.96 5.82 -2.24
N SER A 295 -23.29 5.75 -0.96
CA SER A 295 -24.32 4.85 -0.40
C SER A 295 -25.37 5.58 0.43
N ALA A 296 -25.10 6.83 0.82
CA ALA A 296 -25.90 7.54 1.79
C ALA A 296 -27.24 8.00 1.20
N ASP A 297 -28.29 7.92 2.02
CA ASP A 297 -29.62 8.45 1.72
C ASP A 297 -29.53 9.95 1.41
N SER A 298 -30.15 10.36 0.30
CA SER A 298 -30.18 11.75 -0.15
C SER A 298 -30.87 12.72 0.82
N SER A 299 -31.70 12.23 1.73
CA SER A 299 -32.41 13.04 2.74
C SER A 299 -31.55 13.43 3.94
N LEU A 300 -30.40 12.78 4.15
CA LEU A 300 -29.50 13.09 5.25
C LEU A 300 -28.79 14.45 5.02
N PRO A 301 -28.44 15.17 6.11
CA PRO A 301 -27.55 16.32 6.03
C PRO A 301 -26.26 16.03 5.26
N ASN A 302 -25.70 17.04 4.57
CA ASN A 302 -24.60 16.82 3.62
C ASN A 302 -23.32 16.29 4.27
N ASP A 303 -23.02 16.73 5.49
CA ASP A 303 -21.92 16.26 6.31
C ASP A 303 -22.10 14.79 6.73
N GLU A 304 -23.29 14.40 7.18
CA GLU A 304 -23.60 13.00 7.53
C GLU A 304 -23.60 12.10 6.29
N ARG A 305 -24.07 12.60 5.14
CA ARG A 305 -23.94 11.91 3.86
C ARG A 305 -22.48 11.70 3.49
N GLY A 306 -21.67 12.75 3.62
CA GLY A 306 -20.24 12.71 3.38
C GLY A 306 -19.53 11.66 4.23
N ARG A 307 -19.81 11.65 5.54
CA ARG A 307 -19.28 10.67 6.49
C ARG A 307 -19.66 9.24 6.09
N ARG A 308 -20.93 8.98 5.78
CA ARG A 308 -21.42 7.65 5.39
C ARG A 308 -20.86 7.18 4.06
N ASN A 309 -20.87 8.03 3.03
CA ASN A 309 -20.29 7.69 1.73
C ASN A 309 -18.82 7.28 1.86
N TYR A 310 -18.04 8.02 2.62
CA TYR A 310 -16.64 7.71 2.83
C TYR A 310 -16.44 6.44 3.66
N ARG A 311 -17.15 6.29 4.79
CA ARG A 311 -17.05 5.11 5.66
C ARG A 311 -17.47 3.82 4.97
N ASP A 312 -18.57 3.86 4.22
CA ASP A 312 -19.15 2.70 3.57
C ASP A 312 -18.27 2.18 2.42
N ALA A 313 -17.50 3.07 1.77
CA ALA A 313 -16.52 2.67 0.75
C ALA A 313 -15.51 1.65 1.31
N PHE A 314 -15.15 1.74 2.60
CA PHE A 314 -14.18 0.83 3.23
C PHE A 314 -14.82 -0.32 4.01
N THR A 315 -16.10 -0.20 4.36
CA THR A 315 -16.77 -1.15 5.28
C THR A 315 -17.93 -1.92 4.66
N LYS A 316 -18.36 -1.58 3.45
CA LYS A 316 -19.46 -2.24 2.72
C LYS A 316 -19.11 -2.63 1.28
N GLU A 317 -18.09 -2.03 0.68
CA GLU A 317 -17.62 -2.44 -0.65
C GLU A 317 -16.85 -3.77 -0.53
N HIS A 318 -17.39 -4.83 -1.16
CA HIS A 318 -16.85 -6.18 -1.00
C HIS A 318 -15.68 -6.51 -1.94
N TRP A 319 -15.66 -5.95 -3.16
CA TRP A 319 -14.68 -6.16 -4.24
C TRP A 319 -14.71 -4.99 -5.23
N ASN A 320 -13.92 -5.02 -6.33
CA ASN A 320 -13.82 -3.95 -7.37
C ASN A 320 -15.20 -3.46 -7.85
N GLY A 321 -15.81 -2.53 -7.13
CA GLY A 321 -17.22 -2.19 -7.27
C GLY A 321 -17.40 -0.89 -8.05
N LEU A 322 -17.47 0.22 -7.31
CA LEU A 322 -17.62 1.56 -7.89
C LEU A 322 -16.27 2.26 -7.97
N GLU A 323 -15.53 2.26 -6.86
CA GLU A 323 -14.36 3.14 -6.68
C GLU A 323 -13.02 2.38 -6.72
N PHE A 324 -13.01 1.11 -6.33
CA PHE A 324 -11.81 0.29 -6.28
C PHE A 324 -11.40 -0.20 -7.67
N ILE A 325 -10.20 0.19 -8.10
CA ILE A 325 -9.62 -0.18 -9.40
C ILE A 325 -8.86 -1.50 -9.29
N GLU A 326 -8.04 -1.63 -8.25
CA GLU A 326 -7.38 -2.88 -7.88
C GLU A 326 -7.54 -3.07 -6.37
N ALA A 327 -7.99 -4.25 -5.96
CA ALA A 327 -8.16 -4.59 -4.55
C ALA A 327 -7.82 -6.06 -4.28
N LYS A 328 -7.50 -6.36 -3.02
CA LYS A 328 -7.28 -7.74 -2.56
C LYS A 328 -8.22 -8.03 -1.39
N GLY A 329 -8.86 -9.19 -1.39
CA GLY A 329 -9.72 -9.65 -0.31
C GLY A 329 -9.09 -10.82 0.47
N ASP A 330 -7.96 -10.59 1.14
CA ASP A 330 -7.33 -11.63 1.96
C ASP A 330 -8.04 -11.76 3.32
N ARG A 331 -8.66 -12.92 3.57
CA ARG A 331 -9.49 -13.14 4.77
C ARG A 331 -8.69 -13.02 6.07
N GLY A 332 -7.45 -13.54 6.09
CA GLY A 332 -6.59 -13.49 7.26
C GLY A 332 -6.22 -12.04 7.61
N GLY A 333 -5.72 -11.29 6.62
CA GLY A 333 -5.40 -9.87 6.76
C GLY A 333 -6.60 -9.04 7.22
N CYS A 334 -7.78 -9.23 6.60
CA CYS A 334 -9.00 -8.52 7.01
C CYS A 334 -9.39 -8.82 8.46
N GLN A 335 -9.33 -10.09 8.89
CA GLN A 335 -9.61 -10.47 10.27
C GLN A 335 -8.63 -9.79 11.24
N THR A 336 -7.33 -9.92 10.97
CA THR A 336 -6.28 -9.41 11.85
C THR A 336 -6.32 -7.89 11.96
N LEU A 337 -6.48 -7.18 10.85
CA LEU A 337 -6.56 -5.72 10.84
C LEU A 337 -7.74 -5.24 11.70
N GLN A 338 -8.91 -5.85 11.55
CA GLN A 338 -10.08 -5.53 12.36
C GLN A 338 -9.88 -5.81 13.85
N GLN A 339 -9.24 -6.93 14.20
CA GLN A 339 -8.91 -7.25 15.59
C GLN A 339 -7.97 -6.21 16.20
N LEU A 340 -6.93 -5.78 15.47
CA LEU A 340 -5.90 -4.88 16.00
C LEU A 340 -6.36 -3.43 16.15
N MET A 341 -7.35 -2.97 15.38
CA MET A 341 -7.78 -1.57 15.37
C MET A 341 -9.01 -1.28 16.24
N GLY A 342 -9.87 -2.28 16.51
CA GLY A 342 -11.12 -2.07 17.23
C GLY A 342 -10.95 -1.76 18.74
N PRO A 343 -11.95 -1.11 19.37
CA PRO A 343 -12.02 -0.89 20.81
C PRO A 343 -12.19 -2.20 21.59
N ARG A 344 -11.43 -2.34 22.68
CA ARG A 344 -11.48 -3.49 23.59
C ARG A 344 -12.89 -3.73 24.16
N PRO A 345 -13.41 -4.98 24.15
CA PRO A 345 -14.77 -5.25 24.61
C PRO A 345 -14.90 -5.53 26.13
N ILE A 346 -13.78 -5.82 26.81
CA ILE A 346 -13.76 -6.25 28.22
C ILE A 346 -12.68 -5.44 28.95
N ALA A 347 -13.04 -4.78 30.07
CA ALA A 347 -12.10 -3.96 30.81
C ALA A 347 -10.86 -4.76 31.24
N ASN A 348 -9.68 -4.18 31.04
CA ASN A 348 -8.37 -4.76 31.40
C ASN A 348 -8.06 -6.13 30.76
N ASN A 349 -8.79 -6.58 29.73
CA ASN A 349 -8.47 -7.79 28.98
C ASN A 349 -7.86 -7.46 27.62
N MET A 350 -6.59 -7.79 27.45
CA MET A 350 -5.79 -7.39 26.30
C MET A 350 -5.78 -8.40 25.16
N SER A 351 -6.26 -9.62 25.41
CA SER A 351 -6.00 -10.76 24.54
C SER A 351 -7.24 -11.24 23.79
N LEU A 352 -8.43 -10.82 24.20
CA LEU A 352 -9.71 -11.32 23.69
C LEU A 352 -10.46 -10.28 22.85
N GLY A 353 -11.02 -10.74 21.72
CA GLY A 353 -11.77 -9.89 20.81
C GLY A 353 -10.87 -8.85 20.12
N TRP A 354 -11.20 -7.57 20.29
CA TRP A 354 -10.46 -6.45 19.73
C TRP A 354 -9.33 -5.97 20.66
N LYS A 355 -8.24 -5.49 20.05
CA LYS A 355 -6.91 -5.30 20.68
C LYS A 355 -6.37 -3.87 20.62
N THR A 356 -7.08 -2.90 20.03
CA THR A 356 -6.80 -1.44 20.25
C THR A 356 -5.31 -1.03 20.11
N THR A 357 -4.51 -1.64 19.23
CA THR A 357 -3.05 -1.42 19.18
C THR A 357 -2.57 -0.69 17.94
N SER A 358 -3.26 -0.87 16.82
CA SER A 358 -2.97 -0.18 15.56
C SER A 358 -3.82 1.07 15.50
N VAL A 359 -3.24 2.23 15.78
CA VAL A 359 -3.99 3.47 16.04
C VAL A 359 -3.44 4.66 15.26
N PRO A 360 -4.29 5.66 14.96
CA PRO A 360 -3.83 6.90 14.34
C PRO A 360 -2.83 7.63 15.23
N THR A 361 -1.84 8.27 14.61
CA THR A 361 -1.00 9.28 15.27
C THR A 361 -1.79 10.55 15.53
N MET A 362 -1.37 11.35 16.52
CA MET A 362 -1.94 12.67 16.74
C MET A 362 -1.71 13.58 15.53
N GLU A 363 -0.56 13.44 14.86
CA GLU A 363 -0.22 14.16 13.63
C GLU A 363 -1.22 13.89 12.49
N ALA A 364 -1.67 12.63 12.31
CA ALA A 364 -2.72 12.31 11.33
C ALA A 364 -4.08 12.90 11.71
N VAL A 365 -4.43 12.92 12.99
CA VAL A 365 -5.68 13.51 13.49
C VAL A 365 -5.72 15.01 13.23
N GLU A 366 -4.60 15.70 13.46
CA GLU A 366 -4.47 17.13 13.20
C GLU A 366 -4.57 17.47 11.72
N MET A 367 -4.09 16.58 10.84
CA MET A 367 -4.06 16.79 9.40
C MET A 367 -5.44 16.96 8.77
N TYR A 368 -6.49 16.32 9.31
CA TYR A 368 -7.86 16.51 8.82
C TYR A 368 -8.27 17.99 8.85
N TYR A 369 -8.91 18.44 7.78
CA TYR A 369 -9.44 19.79 7.67
C TYR A 369 -10.58 20.04 8.67
N THR A 370 -10.92 21.31 8.81
CA THR A 370 -12.19 21.72 9.43
C THR A 370 -13.38 21.34 8.55
N LYS A 371 -14.60 21.48 9.07
CA LYS A 371 -15.86 21.33 8.33
C LYS A 371 -15.95 22.25 7.09
N ASN A 372 -15.23 23.37 7.10
CA ASN A 372 -15.14 24.29 5.96
C ASN A 372 -14.13 23.82 4.91
N GLY A 373 -13.42 22.71 5.17
CA GLY A 373 -12.46 22.10 4.27
C GLY A 373 -11.19 22.93 4.10
N LEU A 374 -10.77 23.59 5.18
CA LEU A 374 -9.53 24.36 5.32
C LEU A 374 -8.64 23.77 6.43
N PRO A 375 -7.32 23.96 6.37
CA PRO A 375 -6.45 23.75 7.54
C PRO A 375 -6.92 24.56 8.75
N TRP A 376 -6.67 24.06 9.96
CA TRP A 376 -7.15 24.68 11.20
C TRP A 376 -6.67 26.13 11.35
N GLU A 377 -5.43 26.38 10.96
CA GLU A 377 -4.76 27.68 11.04
C GLU A 377 -5.22 28.68 9.96
N ASP A 378 -5.81 28.18 8.87
CA ASP A 378 -6.28 29.00 7.75
C ASP A 378 -7.80 29.29 7.83
N ASP A 379 -8.56 28.49 8.59
CA ASP A 379 -10.01 28.66 8.72
C ASP A 379 -10.36 29.82 9.68
N PRO A 380 -11.07 30.87 9.21
CA PRO A 380 -11.51 31.97 10.06
C PRO A 380 -12.36 31.55 11.26
N GLU A 381 -13.05 30.40 11.21
CA GLU A 381 -13.86 29.90 12.33
C GLU A 381 -13.03 29.20 13.41
N THR A 382 -11.83 28.71 13.11
CA THR A 382 -11.05 27.89 14.07
C THR A 382 -9.66 28.45 14.40
N LYS A 383 -9.08 29.32 13.57
CA LYS A 383 -7.71 29.84 13.74
C LYS A 383 -7.42 30.49 15.11
N ASP A 384 -8.45 31.04 15.75
CA ASP A 384 -8.37 31.71 17.06
C ASP A 384 -8.87 30.82 18.22
N ILE A 385 -9.20 29.55 17.94
CA ILE A 385 -9.62 28.53 18.92
C ILE A 385 -8.44 27.63 19.24
N ASP A 386 -8.14 27.45 20.52
CA ASP A 386 -7.21 26.40 20.97
C ASP A 386 -7.83 25.02 20.69
N PRO A 387 -7.23 24.21 19.77
CA PRO A 387 -7.74 22.88 19.46
C PRO A 387 -7.69 21.93 20.66
N TYR A 388 -6.76 22.11 21.60
CA TYR A 388 -6.55 21.17 22.70
C TYR A 388 -7.33 21.55 23.96
N ALA A 389 -7.99 22.71 23.97
CA ALA A 389 -8.84 23.11 25.08
C ALA A 389 -10.04 22.16 25.23
N TYR A 390 -10.29 21.72 26.48
CA TYR A 390 -11.41 20.87 26.82
C TYR A 390 -12.73 21.64 26.75
N ASN A 391 -13.69 21.10 26.01
CA ASN A 391 -15.05 21.57 25.93
C ASN A 391 -15.93 20.71 26.86
N ALA A 392 -16.32 21.28 28.01
CA ALA A 392 -17.09 20.56 29.02
C ALA A 392 -18.49 20.16 28.57
N GLU A 393 -19.12 20.92 27.67
CA GLU A 393 -20.46 20.62 27.14
C GLU A 393 -20.40 19.41 26.20
N ALA A 394 -19.41 19.37 25.31
CA ALA A 394 -19.22 18.25 24.40
C ALA A 394 -18.53 17.03 25.05
N GLY A 395 -17.93 17.22 26.23
CA GLY A 395 -17.21 16.16 26.95
C GLY A 395 -15.88 15.77 26.31
N THR A 396 -15.37 16.57 25.38
CA THR A 396 -14.15 16.31 24.59
C THR A 396 -13.43 17.63 24.21
N VAL A 397 -12.30 17.59 23.51
CA VAL A 397 -11.57 18.81 23.09
C VAL A 397 -12.13 19.44 21.81
N ASN A 398 -11.88 20.74 21.61
CA ASN A 398 -12.31 21.48 20.42
C ASN A 398 -11.83 20.84 19.11
N LEU A 399 -10.63 20.23 19.10
CA LEU A 399 -10.06 19.55 17.94
C LEU A 399 -11.02 18.51 17.35
N HIS A 400 -11.89 17.89 18.15
CA HIS A 400 -12.81 16.86 17.70
C HIS A 400 -14.17 17.40 17.24
N LEU A 401 -14.44 18.71 17.37
CA LEU A 401 -15.77 19.29 17.13
C LEU A 401 -15.91 20.00 15.79
N TYR A 402 -14.80 20.53 15.26
CA TYR A 402 -14.82 21.37 14.07
C TYR A 402 -14.31 20.66 12.81
N LYS A 403 -14.07 19.34 12.87
CA LYS A 403 -13.43 18.58 11.80
C LYS A 403 -14.36 18.25 10.64
N GLU A 404 -13.77 17.89 9.51
CA GLU A 404 -14.47 17.41 8.33
C GLU A 404 -15.08 16.00 8.49
N PRO A 405 -16.05 15.60 7.64
CA PRO A 405 -16.70 14.28 7.71
C PRO A 405 -15.76 13.07 7.63
N ARG A 406 -14.63 13.17 6.91
CA ARG A 406 -13.64 12.08 6.81
C ARG A 406 -12.98 11.75 8.14
N PHE A 407 -12.81 12.73 9.03
CA PHE A 407 -12.31 12.51 10.39
C PHE A 407 -13.26 11.60 11.18
N TYR A 408 -14.55 11.94 11.23
CA TYR A 408 -15.57 11.15 11.94
C TYR A 408 -15.85 9.78 11.33
N ALA A 409 -15.52 9.59 10.06
CA ALA A 409 -15.57 8.28 9.41
C ALA A 409 -14.38 7.38 9.78
N SER A 410 -13.23 7.98 10.11
CA SER A 410 -11.93 7.29 10.15
C SER A 410 -11.30 7.18 11.54
N VAL A 411 -11.61 8.10 12.45
CA VAL A 411 -10.95 8.22 13.77
C VAL A 411 -11.97 8.07 14.89
N GLY A 412 -11.68 7.19 15.84
CA GLY A 412 -12.34 7.15 17.14
C GLY A 412 -11.56 7.96 18.17
N TYR A 413 -12.26 8.76 18.99
CA TYR A 413 -11.69 9.65 20.00
C TYR A 413 -12.50 9.57 21.31
N ASP A 414 -11.94 10.09 22.42
CA ASP A 414 -12.59 10.00 23.73
C ASP A 414 -13.95 10.72 23.74
N ARG A 415 -14.97 10.02 24.25
CA ARG A 415 -16.39 10.41 24.23
C ARG A 415 -17.02 10.51 22.82
N GLY A 416 -16.29 10.18 21.77
CA GLY A 416 -16.82 10.10 20.42
C GLY A 416 -17.73 8.88 20.22
N THR A 417 -18.63 9.01 19.25
CA THR A 417 -19.48 7.92 18.75
C THR A 417 -18.66 6.94 17.91
N TYR A 418 -18.85 5.64 18.11
CA TYR A 418 -18.16 4.58 17.39
C TYR A 418 -19.10 3.44 16.99
N GLU A 419 -19.03 3.01 15.73
CA GLU A 419 -19.88 1.94 15.19
C GLU A 419 -19.14 0.59 15.16
N ILE A 420 -19.60 -0.37 15.97
CA ILE A 420 -18.99 -1.70 16.08
C ILE A 420 -19.97 -2.70 16.69
N ASP A 421 -19.77 -4.00 16.47
CA ASP A 421 -20.50 -5.07 17.19
C ASP A 421 -22.02 -4.97 17.05
N GLY A 422 -22.49 -4.60 15.85
CA GLY A 422 -23.90 -4.37 15.54
C GLY A 422 -24.50 -3.11 16.17
N LYS A 423 -23.73 -2.36 16.97
CA LYS A 423 -24.21 -1.25 17.79
C LYS A 423 -23.43 0.05 17.52
N GLU A 424 -23.95 1.11 18.12
CA GLU A 424 -23.27 2.38 18.24
C GLU A 424 -22.93 2.57 19.72
N ILE A 425 -21.68 2.90 20.03
CA ILE A 425 -21.18 3.07 21.40
C ILE A 425 -20.52 4.43 21.56
N THR A 426 -20.43 4.89 22.81
CA THR A 426 -19.53 5.98 23.20
C THR A 426 -18.19 5.39 23.60
N LEU A 427 -17.09 5.95 23.07
CA LEU A 427 -15.75 5.57 23.50
C LEU A 427 -15.39 6.19 24.85
N TYR A 428 -14.67 5.42 25.66
CA TYR A 428 -14.21 5.78 27.00
C TYR A 428 -12.72 5.47 27.05
N LEU A 429 -11.88 6.44 26.68
CA LEU A 429 -10.45 6.25 26.40
C LEU A 429 -9.53 6.76 27.52
N ARG A 430 -10.08 7.35 28.57
CA ARG A 430 -9.28 7.87 29.70
C ARG A 430 -8.65 6.72 30.49
N GLY A 431 -7.67 7.06 31.32
CA GLY A 431 -6.92 6.08 32.10
C GLY A 431 -7.81 5.19 32.97
N GLY A 432 -7.71 3.87 32.78
CA GLY A 432 -8.48 2.86 33.50
C GLY A 432 -9.90 2.63 32.99
N GLU A 433 -10.34 3.38 31.97
CA GLU A 433 -11.64 3.15 31.34
C GLU A 433 -11.62 1.96 30.37
N LEU A 434 -12.80 1.46 30.01
CA LEU A 434 -12.99 0.22 29.23
C LEU A 434 -12.09 0.15 27.98
N HIS A 435 -12.05 1.24 27.21
CA HIS A 435 -11.37 1.30 25.92
C HIS A 435 -9.98 1.97 26.02
N GLY A 436 -9.65 2.54 27.19
CA GLY A 436 -8.44 3.33 27.43
C GLY A 436 -7.22 2.53 27.89
N SER A 437 -6.24 3.27 28.42
CA SER A 437 -5.06 2.71 29.07
C SER A 437 -5.45 1.82 30.24
N THR A 438 -4.76 0.69 30.44
CA THR A 438 -4.92 -0.13 31.66
C THR A 438 -4.15 0.44 32.85
N LEU A 439 -3.48 1.59 32.69
CA LEU A 439 -2.54 2.18 33.66
C LEU A 439 -1.30 1.33 33.92
N LYS A 440 -1.06 0.35 33.03
CA LYS A 440 0.08 -0.55 33.08
C LYS A 440 0.67 -0.63 31.68
N GLU A 441 1.74 0.12 31.46
CA GLU A 441 2.37 0.26 30.14
C GLU A 441 2.81 -1.08 29.54
N THR A 442 3.20 -2.06 30.36
CA THR A 442 3.62 -3.39 29.87
C THR A 442 2.48 -4.23 29.30
N ASP A 443 1.23 -3.83 29.49
CA ASP A 443 0.10 -4.52 28.88
C ASP A 443 0.09 -4.19 27.38
N GLU A 444 0.52 -5.15 26.56
CA GLU A 444 0.44 -5.08 25.10
C GLU A 444 -1.05 -5.03 24.66
N TYR A 445 -1.41 -4.33 23.58
CA TYR A 445 -2.79 -4.19 23.03
C TYR A 445 -3.68 -3.06 23.61
N GLN A 446 -3.10 -1.87 23.73
CA GLN A 446 -3.79 -0.63 24.09
C GLN A 446 -3.34 0.53 23.21
N SER A 447 -4.21 1.52 23.01
CA SER A 447 -3.96 2.63 22.10
C SER A 447 -2.84 3.48 22.64
N CYS A 448 -1.71 3.61 21.93
CA CYS A 448 -0.57 4.43 22.35
C CYS A 448 -0.72 5.93 22.10
N THR A 449 -1.85 6.38 21.57
CA THR A 449 -2.09 7.79 21.24
C THR A 449 -3.31 8.39 21.96
N GLY A 450 -4.21 7.55 22.47
CA GLY A 450 -5.52 7.98 22.94
C GLY A 450 -6.56 8.11 21.81
N TYR A 451 -6.25 7.61 20.62
CA TYR A 451 -7.15 7.50 19.46
C TYR A 451 -7.35 6.05 19.01
N LEU A 452 -8.35 5.81 18.17
CA LEU A 452 -8.64 4.52 17.53
C LEU A 452 -8.83 4.69 16.02
N CYS A 453 -8.53 3.65 15.25
CA CYS A 453 -8.82 3.65 13.80
C CYS A 453 -10.19 3.02 13.55
N GLN A 454 -11.11 3.82 13.01
CA GLN A 454 -12.48 3.41 12.67
C GLN A 454 -12.66 3.07 11.18
N LYS A 455 -11.79 3.60 10.30
CA LYS A 455 -11.90 3.49 8.83
C LYS A 455 -12.12 2.06 8.36
N TRP A 456 -11.41 1.12 8.98
CA TRP A 456 -11.40 -0.30 8.61
C TRP A 456 -12.22 -1.21 9.53
N ILE A 457 -13.07 -0.64 10.38
CA ILE A 457 -13.88 -1.39 11.35
C ILE A 457 -15.35 -1.39 10.91
N PRO A 458 -15.86 -2.47 10.31
CA PRO A 458 -17.26 -2.59 9.96
C PRO A 458 -18.13 -2.76 11.21
N LYS A 459 -19.31 -2.12 11.21
CA LYS A 459 -20.31 -2.31 12.25
C LYS A 459 -20.75 -3.78 12.37
N ALA A 460 -20.66 -4.55 11.28
CA ALA A 460 -21.07 -5.95 11.22
C ALA A 460 -20.08 -6.94 11.86
N SER A 461 -18.87 -6.52 12.20
CA SER A 461 -17.91 -7.36 12.93
C SER A 461 -18.27 -7.42 14.40
N THR A 462 -18.31 -8.62 14.97
CA THR A 462 -18.82 -8.89 16.32
C THR A 462 -17.87 -9.75 17.15
N TYR A 463 -18.04 -9.69 18.47
CA TYR A 463 -17.32 -10.55 19.39
C TYR A 463 -18.26 -11.07 20.48
N SER A 464 -18.33 -12.39 20.59
CA SER A 464 -19.11 -13.07 21.63
C SER A 464 -18.21 -13.38 22.83
N ILE A 465 -18.47 -12.70 23.96
CA ILE A 465 -17.80 -12.97 25.24
C ILE A 465 -18.08 -14.42 25.73
N PRO A 466 -19.34 -14.92 25.74
CA PRO A 466 -19.62 -16.25 26.28
C PRO A 466 -18.91 -17.39 25.55
N SER A 467 -18.72 -17.26 24.23
CA SER A 467 -18.07 -18.29 23.40
C SER A 467 -16.63 -17.94 22.99
N ASN A 468 -16.08 -16.82 23.46
CA ASN A 468 -14.78 -16.29 23.06
C ASN A 468 -14.56 -16.36 21.53
N SER A 469 -15.52 -15.85 20.77
CA SER A 469 -15.54 -16.00 19.31
C SER A 469 -15.60 -14.65 18.64
N PHE A 470 -14.63 -14.38 17.77
CA PHE A 470 -14.58 -13.20 16.92
C PHE A 470 -15.12 -13.51 15.54
N SER A 471 -16.10 -12.74 15.10
CA SER A 471 -16.65 -12.79 13.75
C SER A 471 -16.30 -11.49 13.04
N PHE A 472 -15.59 -11.58 11.92
CA PHE A 472 -15.23 -10.42 11.12
C PHE A 472 -16.08 -10.33 9.86
N TYR A 473 -16.44 -9.11 9.49
CA TYR A 473 -17.05 -8.81 8.22
C TYR A 473 -15.98 -8.77 7.13
N TYR A 474 -16.24 -9.44 6.01
CA TYR A 474 -15.29 -9.53 4.92
C TYR A 474 -15.44 -8.36 3.94
N TYR A 475 -14.33 -7.66 3.67
CA TYR A 475 -14.21 -6.60 2.66
C TYR A 475 -12.94 -6.82 1.80
N ALA A 476 -12.83 -6.07 0.70
CA ALA A 476 -11.59 -5.95 -0.06
C ALA A 476 -10.82 -4.70 0.34
N TYR A 477 -9.50 -4.78 0.35
CA TYR A 477 -8.62 -3.64 0.62
C TYR A 477 -8.12 -3.05 -0.70
N PRO A 478 -8.31 -1.74 -0.93
CA PRO A 478 -7.90 -1.08 -2.15
C PRO A 478 -6.38 -0.98 -2.22
N TYR A 479 -5.82 -1.46 -3.33
CA TYR A 479 -4.41 -1.22 -3.69
C TYR A 479 -4.30 0.02 -4.56
N LEU A 480 -5.36 0.33 -5.30
CA LEU A 480 -5.52 1.55 -6.08
C LEU A 480 -7.03 1.86 -6.21
N ARG A 481 -7.42 3.12 -5.99
CA ARG A 481 -8.81 3.57 -6.11
C ARG A 481 -8.92 4.93 -6.80
N LEU A 482 -10.08 5.21 -7.38
CA LEU A 482 -10.29 6.31 -8.33
C LEU A 482 -9.85 7.71 -7.83
N PRO A 483 -10.06 8.12 -6.56
CA PRO A 483 -9.55 9.39 -6.04
C PRO A 483 -8.05 9.59 -6.22
N GLU A 484 -7.27 8.51 -6.32
CA GLU A 484 -5.83 8.62 -6.49
C GLU A 484 -5.51 9.25 -7.84
N LEU A 485 -6.24 8.88 -8.90
CA LEU A 485 -6.02 9.45 -10.23
C LEU A 485 -6.41 10.93 -10.28
N TYR A 486 -7.56 11.28 -9.69
CA TYR A 486 -8.02 12.67 -9.59
C TYR A 486 -7.00 13.58 -8.90
N LEU A 487 -6.49 13.13 -7.75
CA LEU A 487 -5.54 13.92 -6.96
C LEU A 487 -4.13 13.88 -7.57
N SER A 488 -3.75 12.79 -8.26
CA SER A 488 -2.48 12.71 -9.00
C SER A 488 -2.48 13.62 -10.22
N TYR A 489 -3.61 13.74 -10.94
CA TYR A 489 -3.77 14.71 -12.03
C TYR A 489 -3.60 16.13 -11.50
N ALA A 490 -4.32 16.48 -10.42
CA ALA A 490 -4.26 17.83 -9.86
C ALA A 490 -2.87 18.20 -9.32
N GLU A 491 -2.16 17.25 -8.70
CA GLU A 491 -0.76 17.42 -8.29
C GLU A 491 0.14 17.65 -9.49
N ALA A 492 0.07 16.78 -10.51
CA ALA A 492 0.93 16.87 -11.68
C ALA A 492 0.67 18.13 -12.54
N ASP A 493 -0.60 18.53 -12.67
CA ASP A 493 -1.00 19.79 -13.31
C ASP A 493 -0.42 20.99 -12.58
N PHE A 494 -0.54 21.04 -11.25
CA PHE A 494 0.05 22.10 -10.45
C PHE A 494 1.59 22.15 -10.57
N GLU A 495 2.27 21.01 -10.50
CA GLU A 495 3.73 20.97 -10.59
C GLU A 495 4.25 21.36 -11.97
N TYR A 496 3.48 21.08 -13.03
CA TYR A 496 3.84 21.46 -14.40
C TYR A 496 3.50 22.93 -14.72
N ASN A 497 2.30 23.40 -14.35
CA ASN A 497 1.78 24.72 -14.73
C ASN A 497 1.96 25.81 -13.66
N GLY A 498 2.31 25.44 -12.42
CA GLY A 498 2.40 26.35 -11.26
C GLY A 498 1.05 26.81 -10.71
N SER A 499 -0.06 26.32 -11.25
CA SER A 499 -1.44 26.66 -10.85
C SER A 499 -2.39 25.51 -11.17
N LEU A 500 -3.58 25.50 -10.57
CA LEU A 500 -4.61 24.50 -10.84
C LEU A 500 -5.46 24.91 -12.04
N SER A 501 -5.55 24.04 -13.04
CA SER A 501 -6.52 24.15 -14.12
C SER A 501 -7.96 23.98 -13.64
N THR A 502 -8.93 24.34 -14.48
CA THR A 502 -10.35 24.04 -14.24
C THR A 502 -10.58 22.55 -14.02
N GLN A 503 -9.90 21.70 -14.79
CA GLN A 503 -10.03 20.25 -14.69
C GLN A 503 -9.51 19.71 -13.34
N SER A 504 -8.38 20.23 -12.86
CA SER A 504 -7.86 19.89 -11.53
C SER A 504 -8.81 20.29 -10.41
N LEU A 505 -9.42 21.47 -10.51
CA LEU A 505 -10.44 21.91 -9.55
C LEU A 505 -11.68 21.03 -9.59
N GLU A 506 -12.14 20.61 -10.78
CA GLU A 506 -13.24 19.65 -10.92
C GLU A 506 -12.93 18.32 -10.23
N TYR A 507 -11.76 17.74 -10.48
CA TYR A 507 -11.33 16.47 -9.89
C TYR A 507 -11.16 16.53 -8.37
N ILE A 508 -10.54 17.59 -7.84
CA ILE A 508 -10.49 17.84 -6.39
C ILE A 508 -11.92 17.95 -5.83
N ASN A 509 -12.80 18.66 -6.53
CA ASN A 509 -14.18 18.88 -6.08
C ASN A 509 -15.03 17.61 -6.13
N LEU A 510 -14.76 16.64 -7.02
CA LEU A 510 -15.42 15.33 -6.98
C LEU A 510 -15.14 14.63 -5.65
N VAL A 511 -13.87 14.58 -5.22
CA VAL A 511 -13.46 13.97 -3.96
C VAL A 511 -14.09 14.71 -2.76
N ARG A 512 -13.97 16.03 -2.73
CA ARG A 512 -14.52 16.88 -1.65
C ARG A 512 -16.04 16.75 -1.54
N LYS A 513 -16.76 16.81 -2.67
CA LYS A 513 -18.22 16.69 -2.71
C LYS A 513 -18.71 15.33 -2.23
N ARG A 514 -18.03 14.23 -2.59
CA ARG A 514 -18.35 12.88 -2.09
C ARG A 514 -18.33 12.86 -0.56
N CYS A 515 -17.37 13.57 0.03
CA CYS A 515 -17.13 13.68 1.46
C CYS A 515 -17.94 14.79 2.15
N GLY A 516 -18.89 15.43 1.45
CA GLY A 516 -19.75 16.46 2.05
C GLY A 516 -19.09 17.82 2.26
N LEU A 517 -17.92 18.07 1.69
CA LEU A 517 -17.20 19.33 1.83
C LEU A 517 -17.61 20.39 0.79
N PRO A 518 -17.42 21.68 1.10
CA PRO A 518 -17.49 22.74 0.10
C PRO A 518 -16.45 22.54 -1.01
N THR A 519 -16.70 23.17 -2.17
CA THR A 519 -15.72 23.19 -3.24
C THR A 519 -14.42 23.84 -2.77
N PHE A 520 -13.30 23.44 -3.36
CA PHE A 520 -11.97 23.95 -3.03
C PHE A 520 -11.93 25.48 -3.12
N GLN A 521 -12.54 26.05 -4.16
CA GLN A 521 -12.66 27.50 -4.34
C GLN A 521 -13.51 28.15 -3.25
N ALA A 522 -14.65 27.55 -2.86
CA ALA A 522 -15.52 28.12 -1.83
C ALA A 522 -14.85 28.12 -0.46
N SER A 523 -14.15 27.05 -0.11
CA SER A 523 -13.36 26.96 1.12
C SER A 523 -12.29 28.05 1.17
N TRP A 524 -11.43 28.14 0.16
CA TRP A 524 -10.35 29.11 0.15
C TRP A 524 -10.81 30.56 0.00
N ALA A 525 -12.01 30.82 -0.54
CA ALA A 525 -12.60 32.16 -0.52
C ALA A 525 -12.78 32.71 0.91
N LEU A 526 -13.02 31.83 1.90
CA LEU A 526 -13.09 32.22 3.33
C LEU A 526 -11.73 32.68 3.85
N ALA A 527 -10.64 32.12 3.34
CA ALA A 527 -9.26 32.39 3.75
C ALA A 527 -8.52 33.39 2.83
N GLY A 528 -9.25 34.18 2.03
CA GLY A 528 -8.67 35.22 1.18
C GLY A 528 -8.23 34.77 -0.22
N GLY A 529 -8.57 33.54 -0.63
CA GLY A 529 -8.30 32.99 -1.96
C GLY A 529 -7.43 31.74 -1.93
N ILE A 530 -7.37 31.03 -3.06
CA ILE A 530 -6.52 29.83 -3.20
C ILE A 530 -5.05 30.26 -3.06
N PRO A 531 -4.26 29.59 -2.20
CA PRO A 531 -2.85 29.93 -2.04
C PRO A 531 -2.06 29.61 -3.31
N THR A 532 -0.82 30.08 -3.38
CA THR A 532 0.07 29.84 -4.52
C THR A 532 1.39 29.21 -4.08
N GLY A 533 2.17 28.69 -5.04
CA GLY A 533 3.53 28.18 -4.79
C GLY A 533 3.57 27.11 -3.71
N GLN A 534 4.53 27.22 -2.78
CA GLN A 534 4.78 26.20 -1.77
C GLN A 534 3.59 25.93 -0.84
N LYS A 535 2.77 26.95 -0.51
CA LYS A 535 1.57 26.73 0.32
C LYS A 535 0.54 25.90 -0.44
N LEU A 536 0.31 26.17 -1.73
CA LEU A 536 -0.61 25.36 -2.54
C LEU A 536 -0.13 23.91 -2.66
N ARG A 537 1.18 23.71 -2.90
CA ARG A 537 1.80 22.36 -2.90
C ARG A 537 1.46 21.59 -1.63
N LYS A 538 1.72 22.19 -0.45
CA LYS A 538 1.43 21.56 0.85
C LYS A 538 -0.06 21.28 1.05
N VAL A 539 -0.94 22.16 0.57
CA VAL A 539 -2.40 21.94 0.62
C VAL A 539 -2.82 20.75 -0.27
N LEU A 540 -2.23 20.59 -1.47
CA LEU A 540 -2.48 19.42 -2.31
C LEU A 540 -1.94 18.14 -1.67
N HIS A 541 -0.75 18.19 -1.07
CA HIS A 541 -0.18 17.08 -0.31
C HIS A 541 -1.10 16.71 0.87
N GLN A 542 -1.68 17.68 1.56
CA GLN A 542 -2.60 17.48 2.67
C GLN A 542 -3.94 16.90 2.21
N GLU A 543 -4.56 17.41 1.14
CA GLU A 543 -5.80 16.84 0.57
C GLU A 543 -5.60 15.37 0.15
N ARG A 544 -4.48 15.08 -0.52
CA ARG A 544 -4.08 13.71 -0.85
C ARG A 544 -3.88 12.87 0.40
N SER A 545 -3.16 13.38 1.39
CA SER A 545 -2.88 12.63 2.60
C SER A 545 -4.16 12.28 3.34
N ILE A 546 -5.05 13.25 3.60
CA ILE A 546 -6.35 13.05 4.25
C ILE A 546 -7.17 11.97 3.56
N GLU A 547 -7.23 12.03 2.23
CA GLU A 547 -7.97 11.05 1.43
C GLU A 547 -7.39 9.65 1.62
N PHE A 548 -6.06 9.48 1.71
CA PHE A 548 -5.42 8.16 1.83
C PHE A 548 -4.86 7.80 3.21
N LEU A 549 -5.17 8.55 4.27
CA LEU A 549 -4.77 8.22 5.63
C LEU A 549 -5.23 6.79 5.95
N PHE A 550 -4.31 6.00 6.52
CA PHE A 550 -4.51 4.61 6.92
C PHE A 550 -4.68 3.61 5.76
N GLU A 551 -4.35 3.99 4.53
CA GLU A 551 -4.39 3.12 3.33
C GLU A 551 -3.01 2.72 2.81
N GLY A 552 -1.96 2.93 3.62
CA GLY A 552 -0.60 2.57 3.25
C GLY A 552 0.06 3.47 2.19
N ARG A 553 -0.57 4.59 1.80
CA ARG A 553 0.02 5.53 0.82
C ARG A 553 0.97 6.53 1.44
N ARG A 554 0.76 6.91 2.71
CA ARG A 554 1.55 7.94 3.39
C ARG A 554 3.06 7.60 3.41
N PHE A 555 3.40 6.32 3.56
CA PHE A 555 4.77 5.80 3.44
C PHE A 555 5.44 6.25 2.14
N HIS A 556 4.76 6.07 1.01
CA HIS A 556 5.32 6.35 -0.31
C HIS A 556 5.28 7.84 -0.66
N ASP A 557 4.18 8.52 -0.31
CA ASP A 557 4.01 9.94 -0.63
C ASP A 557 5.02 10.82 0.11
N LEU A 558 5.29 10.55 1.39
CA LEU A 558 6.35 11.24 2.13
C LEU A 558 7.74 11.05 1.51
N ARG A 559 8.02 9.85 1.00
CA ARG A 559 9.31 9.52 0.40
C ARG A 559 9.49 10.24 -0.93
N ARG A 560 8.53 10.13 -1.84
CA ARG A 560 8.62 10.73 -3.18
C ARG A 560 8.66 12.27 -3.13
N TRP A 561 7.96 12.89 -2.18
CA TRP A 561 8.01 14.34 -1.95
C TRP A 561 9.28 14.82 -1.24
N LYS A 562 10.13 13.90 -0.77
CA LYS A 562 11.27 14.16 0.12
C LYS A 562 10.90 14.84 1.44
N GLU A 563 9.68 14.63 1.92
CA GLU A 563 9.20 15.18 3.21
C GLU A 563 9.40 14.21 4.38
N ALA A 564 9.71 12.95 4.09
CA ALA A 564 9.93 11.92 5.12
C ALA A 564 10.93 12.34 6.22
N PRO A 565 12.11 12.96 5.95
CA PRO A 565 13.02 13.38 7.02
C PRO A 565 12.42 14.38 8.00
N GLU A 566 11.49 15.23 7.56
CA GLU A 566 10.87 16.29 8.39
C GLU A 566 9.87 15.73 9.39
N VAL A 567 9.17 14.65 9.03
CA VAL A 567 8.10 14.06 9.85
C VAL A 567 8.53 12.77 10.54
N MET A 568 9.37 11.97 9.90
CA MET A 568 9.78 10.66 10.41
C MET A 568 10.89 10.75 11.46
N ASN A 569 11.61 11.87 11.58
CA ASN A 569 12.57 12.10 12.67
C ASN A 569 11.94 12.74 13.92
N LYS A 570 10.64 13.04 13.90
CA LYS A 570 9.92 13.59 15.06
C LYS A 570 9.47 12.47 15.99
N GLN A 571 9.48 12.74 17.29
CA GLN A 571 8.79 11.90 18.26
C GLN A 571 7.28 12.07 18.07
N PRO A 572 6.52 10.98 17.85
CA PRO A 572 5.06 11.07 17.74
C PRO A 572 4.44 11.61 19.02
N ARG A 573 3.35 12.36 18.92
CA ARG A 573 2.62 12.87 20.09
C ARG A 573 1.41 12.00 20.44
N SER A 574 0.98 12.10 21.69
CA SER A 574 -0.23 11.46 22.21
C SER A 574 -0.95 12.35 23.23
N TRP A 575 -2.18 11.99 23.56
CA TRP A 575 -2.79 12.40 24.83
C TRP A 575 -2.06 11.78 26.02
N ASN A 576 -2.27 12.31 27.23
CA ASN A 576 -1.82 11.69 28.46
C ASN A 576 -2.77 10.54 28.83
N ARG A 577 -2.47 9.37 28.27
CA ARG A 577 -3.32 8.18 28.28
C ARG A 577 -3.69 7.67 29.67
N ASP A 578 -2.86 7.98 30.66
CA ASP A 578 -3.05 7.55 32.05
C ASP A 578 -3.86 8.57 32.88
N GLY A 579 -4.18 9.74 32.30
CA GLY A 579 -5.06 10.72 32.92
C GLY A 579 -6.46 10.16 33.11
N LYS A 580 -6.96 10.19 34.35
CA LYS A 580 -8.26 9.63 34.74
C LYS A 580 -9.38 10.64 34.59
N THR A 581 -9.04 11.93 34.67
CA THR A 581 -9.95 13.05 34.43
C THR A 581 -9.76 13.63 33.03
N ALA A 582 -10.70 14.47 32.59
CA ALA A 582 -10.55 15.18 31.32
C ALA A 582 -9.30 16.10 31.32
N GLU A 583 -9.09 16.83 32.40
CA GLU A 583 -7.96 17.76 32.56
C GLU A 583 -6.62 17.02 32.52
N GLU A 584 -6.54 15.84 33.13
CA GLU A 584 -5.33 15.02 33.08
C GLU A 584 -5.13 14.38 31.71
N PHE A 585 -6.19 13.86 31.08
CA PHE A 585 -6.11 13.12 29.82
C PHE A 585 -5.74 14.01 28.62
N TYR A 586 -6.39 15.18 28.52
CA TYR A 586 -6.18 16.11 27.39
C TYR A 586 -4.92 16.98 27.56
N GLN A 587 -3.82 16.34 27.95
CA GLN A 587 -2.49 16.92 27.91
C GLN A 587 -1.72 16.28 26.75
N VAL A 588 -1.18 17.12 25.87
CA VAL A 588 -0.34 16.63 24.77
C VAL A 588 1.04 16.28 25.34
N ILE A 589 1.45 15.04 25.13
CA ILE A 589 2.75 14.50 25.56
C ILE A 589 3.42 13.77 24.39
N GLU A 590 4.68 13.37 24.58
CA GLU A 590 5.34 12.42 23.67
C GLU A 590 4.71 11.04 23.82
N ALA A 591 4.40 10.39 22.70
CA ALA A 591 3.87 9.03 22.70
C ALA A 591 4.93 8.06 23.21
N ASN A 592 4.57 7.24 24.20
CA ASN A 592 5.49 6.23 24.71
C ASN A 592 5.71 5.13 23.66
N GLN A 593 6.92 5.11 23.10
CA GLN A 593 7.38 4.12 22.13
C GLN A 593 8.48 3.20 22.69
N GLY A 594 8.46 2.96 24.00
CA GLY A 594 9.41 2.07 24.67
C GLY A 594 10.85 2.61 24.65
N GLY A 595 11.02 3.93 24.67
CA GLY A 595 12.33 4.60 24.60
C GLY A 595 12.99 4.58 23.23
N ARG A 596 12.30 4.10 22.18
CA ARG A 596 12.80 4.13 20.80
C ARG A 596 12.67 5.54 20.21
N VAL A 597 13.60 5.89 19.34
CA VAL A 597 13.62 7.16 18.62
C VAL A 597 13.49 6.86 17.14
N ARG A 598 12.56 7.52 16.44
CA ARG A 598 12.42 7.32 15.01
C ARG A 598 13.64 7.89 14.27
N ILE A 599 14.13 7.16 13.27
CA ILE A 599 15.33 7.50 12.50
C ILE A 599 15.00 7.45 11.01
N PHE A 600 15.27 8.56 10.32
CA PHE A 600 15.26 8.65 8.87
C PHE A 600 16.55 9.33 8.40
N GLU A 601 17.48 8.53 7.89
CA GLU A 601 18.80 8.94 7.42
C GLU A 601 18.75 9.18 5.90
N SER A 602 18.89 10.41 5.44
CA SER A 602 18.91 10.73 4.00
C SER A 602 20.33 10.60 3.43
N PRO A 603 20.55 9.92 2.29
CA PRO A 603 19.55 9.30 1.40
C PRO A 603 19.18 7.84 1.72
N LYS A 604 19.87 7.20 2.67
CA LYS A 604 19.75 5.77 2.99
C LYS A 604 18.31 5.28 3.18
N SER A 605 17.55 5.89 4.09
CA SER A 605 16.20 5.47 4.49
C SER A 605 15.11 5.66 3.42
N TYR A 606 15.43 6.28 2.27
CA TYR A 606 14.49 6.34 1.13
C TYR A 606 14.35 4.99 0.43
N TRP A 607 15.39 4.16 0.47
CA TRP A 607 15.42 2.87 -0.22
C TRP A 607 15.73 1.75 0.74
N MET A 608 15.23 0.55 0.47
CA MET A 608 15.67 -0.65 1.17
C MET A 608 17.06 -1.07 0.68
N ALA A 609 17.86 -1.68 1.53
CA ALA A 609 19.14 -2.25 1.12
C ALA A 609 18.95 -3.46 0.21
N VAL A 610 19.73 -3.57 -0.87
CA VAL A 610 19.86 -4.84 -1.59
C VAL A 610 20.51 -5.85 -0.63
N PRO A 611 19.94 -7.05 -0.43
CA PRO A 611 20.52 -8.01 0.51
C PRO A 611 21.98 -8.33 0.17
N MET A 612 22.86 -8.30 1.18
CA MET A 612 24.31 -8.50 0.99
C MET A 612 24.62 -9.85 0.33
N SER A 613 23.86 -10.87 0.69
CA SER A 613 23.89 -12.20 0.08
C SER A 613 23.55 -12.25 -1.41
N GLU A 614 22.80 -11.28 -1.94
CA GLU A 614 22.55 -11.15 -3.38
C GLU A 614 23.68 -10.38 -4.08
N ILE A 615 24.23 -9.35 -3.43
CA ILE A 615 25.45 -8.66 -3.89
C ILE A 615 26.62 -9.65 -3.99
N ASN A 616 26.77 -10.55 -3.02
CA ASN A 616 27.80 -11.58 -3.03
C ASN A 616 27.62 -12.61 -4.16
N LYS A 617 26.40 -12.83 -4.64
CA LYS A 617 26.11 -13.74 -5.77
C LYS A 617 26.36 -13.07 -7.11
N ASN A 618 25.94 -11.81 -7.26
CA ASN A 618 26.07 -11.04 -8.49
C ASN A 618 27.06 -9.88 -8.28
N PRO A 619 28.34 -10.03 -8.66
CA PRO A 619 29.37 -9.00 -8.44
C PRO A 619 29.12 -7.72 -9.26
N ASN A 620 28.19 -7.73 -10.21
CA ASN A 620 27.81 -6.55 -10.99
C ASN A 620 26.78 -5.66 -10.27
N LEU A 621 26.28 -6.08 -9.10
CA LEU A 621 25.38 -5.25 -8.29
C LEU A 621 26.15 -4.21 -7.48
N VAL A 622 25.52 -3.04 -7.36
CA VAL A 622 25.92 -1.97 -6.43
C VAL A 622 24.83 -1.74 -5.39
N GLN A 623 25.25 -1.43 -4.17
CA GLN A 623 24.35 -1.15 -3.05
C GLN A 623 23.69 0.23 -3.20
N ASN A 624 22.53 0.43 -2.59
CA ASN A 624 21.90 1.74 -2.46
C ASN A 624 22.74 2.69 -1.58
N PRO A 625 22.69 4.02 -1.83
CA PRO A 625 23.49 4.99 -1.09
C PRO A 625 23.28 4.91 0.43
N GLY A 626 24.37 4.87 1.20
CA GLY A 626 24.37 4.87 2.67
C GLY A 626 24.29 3.48 3.34
N TYR A 627 24.31 2.38 2.57
CA TYR A 627 24.30 1.00 3.08
C TYR A 627 25.62 0.26 2.90
#